data_AF-A0A956IEE2-F1
#
_entry.id   AF-A0A956IEE2-F1
#
_cell.length_a   1.000
_cell.length_b   1.000
_cell.length_c   1.000
_cell.angle_alpha   90.00
_cell.angle_beta   90.00
_cell.angle_gamma   90.00
#
_symmetry.space_group_name_H-M   'P 1'
#
loop_
_entity.id
_entity.type
_entity.pdbx_description
1 polymer ?
#
loop_
_entity_poly.entity_id
_entity_poly.type
_entity_poly.pdbx_seq_one_letter_code
_entity_poly.pdbx_strand_id
1 'polypeptide(L)'
;GTDSLMRGDEAGLGTPHEDIATLLAIESLDLPRYLVCLGFGIDAFHGVCHAHFLENTAELAQSDAYLGTFSVLRDQEEGRAYLELVDFATSEEPTHPSIVNTSIAASLQGHFGDHHATSRTRGSELFINPLMGIYWSYEASAVIDRILYKDLVRPTETFTQLLVLIESVMKSHAGKRERRTLPV
;
A
#
# COMPACT_ATOMS: atom_id res chain seq x y z
N GLY A 1 2.02 1.57 0.40
CA GLY A 1 1.54 0.20 0.09
C GLY A 1 0.30 0.28 -0.77
N THR A 2 -0.72 -0.54 -0.53
CA THR A 2 -2.03 -0.32 -1.17
C THR A 2 -2.84 0.78 -0.47
N ASP A 3 -2.48 1.06 0.77
CA ASP A 3 -2.94 2.19 1.57
C ASP A 3 -2.64 3.56 0.96
N SER A 4 -1.65 3.67 0.06
CA SER A 4 -1.33 4.92 -0.65
C SER A 4 -2.49 5.47 -1.50
N LEU A 5 -3.47 4.63 -1.86
CA LEU A 5 -4.68 5.07 -2.58
C LEU A 5 -5.82 5.48 -1.65
N MET A 6 -5.68 5.36 -0.34
CA MET A 6 -6.72 5.73 0.61
C MET A 6 -6.76 7.26 0.75
N ARG A 7 -7.87 7.85 0.35
CA ARG A 7 -8.01 9.30 0.20
C ARG A 7 -8.44 10.03 1.48
N GLY A 8 -8.91 9.29 2.49
CA GLY A 8 -9.26 9.83 3.81
C GLY A 8 -10.70 9.55 4.25
N ASP A 9 -11.56 9.09 3.35
CA ASP A 9 -12.97 8.78 3.62
C ASP A 9 -13.26 7.27 3.62
N GLU A 10 -12.24 6.42 3.50
CA GLU A 10 -12.39 4.98 3.59
C GLU A 10 -12.65 4.51 5.02
N ALA A 11 -13.23 3.31 5.15
CA ALA A 11 -13.45 2.64 6.43
C ALA A 11 -12.17 2.55 7.29
N GLY A 12 -11.01 2.40 6.66
CA GLY A 12 -9.70 2.45 7.29
C GLY A 12 -8.63 2.86 6.28
N LEU A 13 -7.63 3.60 6.73
CA LEU A 13 -6.58 4.15 5.87
C LEU A 13 -5.29 3.33 5.86
N GLY A 14 -5.16 2.29 6.68
CA GLY A 14 -3.88 1.59 6.84
C GLY A 14 -2.87 2.45 7.59
N THR A 15 -1.66 2.55 7.04
CA THR A 15 -0.53 3.30 7.61
C THR A 15 -0.01 4.36 6.62
N PRO A 16 -0.86 5.32 6.19
CA PRO A 16 -0.57 6.16 5.03
C PRO A 16 0.51 7.22 5.27
N HIS A 17 1.04 7.33 6.50
CA HIS A 17 1.90 8.43 6.93
C HIS A 17 3.11 8.68 6.02
N GLU A 18 3.90 7.65 5.74
CA GLU A 18 5.10 7.76 4.90
C GLU A 18 4.75 7.95 3.42
N ASP A 19 3.70 7.27 2.95
CA ASP A 19 3.21 7.38 1.58
C ASP A 19 2.73 8.81 1.27
N ILE A 20 1.92 9.39 2.15
CA ILE A 20 1.40 10.75 1.99
C ILE A 20 2.52 11.78 2.09
N ALA A 21 3.47 11.60 3.02
CA ALA A 21 4.64 12.46 3.09
C ALA A 21 5.39 12.49 1.75
N THR A 22 5.60 11.32 1.15
CA THR A 22 6.33 11.15 -0.10
C THR A 22 5.55 11.74 -1.27
N LEU A 23 4.25 11.41 -1.40
CA LEU A 23 3.37 11.94 -2.45
C LEU A 23 3.31 13.47 -2.43
N LEU A 24 3.18 14.09 -1.25
CA LEU A 24 3.17 15.55 -1.15
C LEU A 24 4.54 16.17 -1.39
N ALA A 25 5.64 15.51 -0.98
CA ALA A 25 6.98 16.00 -1.25
C ALA A 25 7.29 16.06 -2.75
N ILE A 26 6.82 15.09 -3.54
CA ILE A 26 7.05 15.05 -4.99
C ILE A 26 6.10 15.95 -5.78
N GLU A 27 5.05 16.52 -5.17
CA GLU A 27 4.04 17.35 -5.86
C GLU A 27 4.65 18.59 -6.52
N SER A 28 5.70 19.15 -5.92
CA SER A 28 6.39 20.36 -6.42
C SER A 28 7.41 20.09 -7.54
N LEU A 29 7.71 18.83 -7.84
CA LEU A 29 8.71 18.46 -8.85
C LEU A 29 8.10 18.57 -10.25
N ASP A 30 8.80 19.28 -11.14
CA ASP A 30 8.44 19.40 -12.56
C ASP A 30 9.02 18.21 -13.37
N LEU A 31 8.61 17.00 -13.00
CA LEU A 31 9.02 15.74 -13.63
C LEU A 31 7.81 14.79 -13.74
N PRO A 32 7.85 13.83 -14.68
CA PRO A 32 6.91 12.70 -14.68
C PRO A 32 7.01 11.93 -13.36
N ARG A 33 5.87 11.62 -12.75
CA ARG A 33 5.78 11.01 -11.42
C ARG A 33 4.70 9.94 -11.43
N TYR A 34 5.06 8.77 -10.93
CA TYR A 34 4.16 7.62 -10.91
C TYR A 34 4.09 7.05 -9.50
N LEU A 35 2.88 6.66 -9.08
CA LEU A 35 2.70 5.81 -7.93
C LEU A 35 2.57 4.37 -8.42
N VAL A 36 3.38 3.48 -7.84
CA VAL A 36 3.28 2.05 -8.11
C VAL A 36 3.04 1.31 -6.80
N CYS A 37 1.88 0.68 -6.68
CA CYS A 37 1.51 -0.12 -5.51
C CYS A 37 1.77 -1.60 -5.77
N LEU A 38 2.23 -2.32 -4.74
CA LEU A 38 2.48 -3.75 -4.75
C LEU A 38 1.95 -4.35 -3.44
N GLY A 39 1.69 -5.67 -3.41
CA GLY A 39 1.31 -6.36 -2.18
C GLY A 39 -0.18 -6.26 -1.85
N PHE A 40 -1.05 -6.35 -2.86
CA PHE A 40 -2.50 -6.40 -2.64
C PHE A 40 -2.87 -7.47 -1.60
N GLY A 41 -3.61 -7.09 -0.55
CA GLY A 41 -3.96 -8.00 0.54
C GLY A 41 -3.19 -7.81 1.85
N ILE A 42 -1.97 -7.25 1.80
CA ILE A 42 -1.07 -7.21 2.98
C ILE A 42 -1.64 -6.33 4.09
N ASP A 43 -2.25 -5.20 3.72
CA ASP A 43 -2.74 -4.20 4.67
C ASP A 43 -4.16 -4.50 5.19
N ALA A 44 -4.75 -5.65 4.85
CA ALA A 44 -6.12 -6.01 5.22
C ALA A 44 -6.36 -5.92 6.74
N PHE A 45 -5.41 -6.45 7.52
CA PHE A 45 -5.44 -6.45 8.99
C PHE A 45 -4.97 -5.14 9.61
N HIS A 46 -4.44 -4.20 8.81
CA HIS A 46 -4.16 -2.82 9.21
C HIS A 46 -5.33 -1.88 8.88
N GLY A 47 -6.49 -2.42 8.53
CA GLY A 47 -7.73 -1.67 8.35
C GLY A 47 -8.02 -1.28 6.91
N VAL A 48 -7.11 -1.51 5.96
CA VAL A 48 -7.37 -1.25 4.53
C VAL A 48 -8.53 -2.13 4.06
N CYS A 49 -9.44 -1.52 3.29
CA CYS A 49 -10.56 -2.21 2.66
C CYS A 49 -10.24 -2.38 1.17
N HIS A 50 -9.99 -3.62 0.73
CA HIS A 50 -9.61 -3.87 -0.67
C HIS A 50 -10.72 -3.58 -1.68
N ALA A 51 -11.98 -3.61 -1.26
CA ALA A 51 -13.07 -3.10 -2.09
C ALA A 51 -12.94 -1.59 -2.35
N HIS A 52 -12.56 -0.79 -1.34
CA HIS A 52 -12.27 0.64 -1.52
C HIS A 52 -11.01 0.87 -2.36
N PHE A 53 -9.98 0.05 -2.22
CA PHE A 53 -8.81 0.11 -3.11
C PHE A 53 -9.25 -0.04 -4.57
N LEU A 54 -10.03 -1.07 -4.90
CA LEU A 54 -10.52 -1.30 -6.26
C LEU A 54 -11.46 -0.19 -6.75
N GLU A 55 -12.31 0.35 -5.87
CA GLU A 55 -13.16 1.51 -6.16
C GLU A 55 -12.32 2.75 -6.50
N ASN A 56 -11.29 3.04 -5.70
CA ASN A 56 -10.37 4.15 -5.93
C ASN A 56 -9.57 3.96 -7.22
N THR A 57 -9.13 2.73 -7.54
CA THR A 57 -8.54 2.38 -8.84
C THR A 57 -9.51 2.67 -9.98
N ALA A 58 -10.78 2.28 -9.85
CA ALA A 58 -11.80 2.50 -10.88
C ALA A 58 -12.07 4.00 -11.09
N GLU A 59 -12.10 4.80 -10.03
CA GLU A 59 -12.24 6.25 -10.15
C GLU A 59 -11.03 6.91 -10.83
N LEU A 60 -9.80 6.47 -10.51
CA LEU A 60 -8.59 6.93 -11.21
C LEU A 60 -8.59 6.51 -12.69
N ALA A 61 -9.14 5.34 -13.00
CA ALA A 61 -9.32 4.89 -14.38
C ALA A 61 -10.30 5.78 -15.16
N GLN A 62 -11.38 6.26 -14.52
CA GLN A 62 -12.33 7.19 -15.14
C GLN A 62 -11.69 8.55 -15.48
N SER A 63 -10.59 8.92 -14.81
CA SER A 63 -9.82 10.13 -15.08
C SER A 63 -8.54 9.87 -15.88
N ASP A 64 -8.44 8.73 -16.58
CA ASP A 64 -7.27 8.31 -17.37
C ASP A 64 -5.94 8.28 -16.58
N ALA A 65 -6.02 8.20 -15.25
CA ALA A 65 -4.87 8.24 -14.35
C ALA A 65 -4.40 6.87 -13.88
N TYR A 66 -5.17 5.80 -14.18
CA TYR A 66 -4.73 4.43 -13.98
C TYR A 66 -3.96 3.94 -15.20
N LEU A 67 -2.68 3.62 -15.01
CA LEU A 67 -1.74 3.25 -16.06
C LEU A 67 -1.69 1.73 -16.32
N GLY A 68 -2.55 0.97 -15.65
CA GLY A 68 -2.65 -0.48 -15.79
C GLY A 68 -1.86 -1.26 -14.73
N THR A 69 -1.80 -2.56 -14.96
CA THR A 69 -1.10 -3.52 -14.09
C THR A 69 -0.17 -4.41 -14.89
N PHE A 70 0.89 -4.85 -14.24
CA PHE A 70 1.73 -5.95 -14.70
C PHE A 70 2.10 -6.84 -13.51
N SER A 71 2.47 -8.08 -13.79
CA SER A 71 2.82 -9.05 -12.74
C SER A 71 4.28 -9.44 -12.86
N VAL A 72 4.95 -9.58 -11.72
CA VAL A 72 6.24 -10.26 -11.63
C VAL A 72 6.00 -11.70 -11.19
N LEU A 73 6.50 -12.65 -11.97
CA LEU A 73 6.41 -14.08 -11.70
C LEU A 73 7.75 -14.61 -11.20
N ARG A 74 7.70 -15.63 -10.34
CA ARG A 74 8.88 -16.23 -9.68
C ARG A 74 10.01 -16.60 -10.65
N ASP A 75 9.65 -17.10 -11.82
CA ASP A 75 10.52 -17.68 -12.83
C ASP A 75 11.02 -16.67 -13.87
N GLN A 76 10.60 -15.40 -13.76
CA GLN A 76 11.19 -14.27 -14.48
C GLN A 76 12.49 -13.80 -13.78
N GLU A 77 13.31 -13.04 -14.50
CA GLU A 77 14.56 -12.47 -13.96
C GLU A 77 14.28 -11.58 -12.75
N GLU A 78 13.30 -10.69 -12.88
CA GLU A 78 12.88 -9.74 -11.85
C GLU A 78 12.31 -10.46 -10.61
N GLY A 79 11.58 -11.56 -10.81
CA GLY A 79 11.04 -12.36 -9.72
C GLY A 79 12.12 -13.09 -8.93
N ARG A 80 13.13 -13.66 -9.61
CA ARG A 80 14.30 -14.26 -8.94
C ARG A 80 15.09 -13.20 -8.19
N ALA A 81 15.37 -12.06 -8.83
CA ALA A 81 16.10 -10.95 -8.20
C ALA A 81 15.37 -10.40 -6.97
N TYR A 82 14.03 -10.29 -7.02
CA TYR A 82 13.23 -9.89 -5.87
C TYR A 82 13.36 -10.88 -4.70
N LEU A 83 13.24 -12.19 -4.98
CA LEU A 83 13.38 -13.23 -3.94
C LEU A 83 14.79 -13.22 -3.32
N GLU A 84 15.84 -13.12 -4.13
CA GLU A 84 17.21 -13.02 -3.66
C GLU A 84 17.43 -11.77 -2.79
N LEU A 85 16.86 -10.62 -3.18
CA LEU A 85 16.92 -9.39 -2.40
C LEU A 85 16.22 -9.54 -1.04
N VAL A 86 15.03 -10.15 -1.00
CA VAL A 86 14.27 -10.36 0.23
C VAL A 86 15.00 -11.32 1.17
N ASP A 87 15.55 -12.41 0.64
CA ASP A 87 16.35 -13.36 1.41
C ASP A 87 17.60 -12.68 2.01
N PHE A 88 18.33 -11.91 1.19
CA PHE A 88 19.48 -11.13 1.64
C PHE A 88 19.10 -10.14 2.75
N ALA A 89 18.10 -9.27 2.51
CA ALA A 89 17.68 -8.26 3.48
C ALA A 89 17.18 -8.89 4.79
N THR A 90 16.50 -10.04 4.72
CA THR A 90 16.04 -10.80 5.89
C THR A 90 17.22 -11.38 6.68
N SER A 91 18.28 -11.82 5.99
CA SER A 91 19.48 -12.34 6.64
C SER A 91 20.32 -11.25 7.32
N GLU A 92 20.33 -10.04 6.76
CA GLU A 92 21.05 -8.89 7.34
C GLU A 92 20.29 -8.27 8.53
N GLU A 93 18.95 -8.33 8.54
CA GLU A 93 18.10 -7.80 9.61
C GLU A 93 17.20 -8.89 10.26
N PRO A 94 17.80 -9.94 10.88
CA PRO A 94 17.06 -11.11 11.33
C PRO A 94 16.12 -10.84 12.51
N THR A 95 16.34 -9.74 13.25
CA THR A 95 15.49 -9.36 14.40
C THR A 95 14.27 -8.55 13.97
N HIS A 96 14.32 -7.92 12.79
CA HIS A 96 13.26 -7.03 12.32
C HIS A 96 12.97 -7.17 10.81
N PRO A 97 12.78 -8.39 10.29
CA PRO A 97 12.56 -8.58 8.86
C PRO A 97 11.26 -7.90 8.41
N SER A 98 11.23 -7.44 7.16
CA SER A 98 10.06 -6.77 6.59
C SER A 98 8.90 -7.74 6.44
N ILE A 99 7.78 -7.46 7.12
CA ILE A 99 6.53 -8.24 7.00
C ILE A 99 5.99 -8.16 5.57
N VAL A 100 6.05 -6.97 4.96
CA VAL A 100 5.53 -6.70 3.62
C VAL A 100 6.32 -7.51 2.58
N ASN A 101 7.64 -7.37 2.54
CA ASN A 101 8.47 -8.02 1.53
C ASN A 101 8.48 -9.54 1.67
N THR A 102 8.51 -10.06 2.91
CA THR A 102 8.43 -11.51 3.14
C THR A 102 7.07 -12.09 2.75
N SER A 103 5.98 -11.32 2.87
CA SER A 103 4.64 -11.74 2.40
C SER A 103 4.56 -11.78 0.87
N ILE A 104 5.11 -10.79 0.17
CA ILE A 104 5.18 -10.77 -1.30
C ILE A 104 6.04 -11.93 -1.79
N ALA A 105 7.20 -12.16 -1.19
CA ALA A 105 8.07 -13.30 -1.51
C ALA A 105 7.34 -14.65 -1.33
N ALA A 106 6.62 -14.83 -0.22
CA ALA A 106 5.81 -16.02 0.02
C ALA A 106 4.72 -16.22 -1.05
N SER A 107 4.07 -15.14 -1.49
CA SER A 107 3.11 -15.17 -2.61
C SER A 107 3.78 -15.63 -3.91
N LEU A 108 4.95 -15.07 -4.26
CA LEU A 108 5.70 -15.47 -5.46
C LEU A 108 6.12 -16.95 -5.39
N GLN A 109 6.40 -17.46 -4.19
CA GLN A 109 6.71 -18.87 -3.96
C GLN A 109 5.48 -19.80 -4.03
N GLY A 110 4.27 -19.24 -4.14
CA GLY A 110 3.02 -19.99 -4.30
C GLY A 110 2.28 -20.27 -2.99
N HIS A 111 2.64 -19.61 -1.89
CA HIS A 111 1.90 -19.71 -0.63
C HIS A 111 0.58 -18.94 -0.68
N PHE A 112 -0.38 -19.35 0.15
CA PHE A 112 -1.70 -18.73 0.27
C PHE A 112 -2.21 -18.80 1.72
N GLY A 113 -3.00 -17.81 2.13
CA GLY A 113 -3.61 -17.73 3.46
C GLY A 113 -2.62 -17.32 4.55
N ASP A 114 -2.78 -17.92 5.74
CA ASP A 114 -2.03 -17.59 6.95
C ASP A 114 -0.64 -18.24 6.97
N HIS A 115 0.22 -17.81 6.05
CA HIS A 115 1.58 -18.31 5.92
C HIS A 115 2.60 -17.34 6.53
N HIS A 116 3.37 -17.81 7.49
CA HIS A 116 4.39 -17.03 8.20
C HIS A 116 5.81 -17.42 7.78
N ALA A 117 6.45 -16.58 6.97
CA ALA A 117 7.86 -16.77 6.59
C ALA A 117 8.85 -16.53 7.75
N THR A 118 8.47 -15.73 8.75
CA THR A 118 9.34 -15.35 9.88
C THR A 118 8.62 -15.49 11.22
N SER A 119 9.38 -15.48 12.32
CA SER A 119 8.80 -15.51 13.67
C SER A 119 8.08 -14.21 14.06
N ARG A 120 8.39 -13.08 13.38
CA ARG A 120 7.86 -11.74 13.68
C ARG A 120 6.34 -11.65 13.55
N THR A 121 5.75 -12.41 12.65
CA THR A 121 4.30 -12.39 12.39
C THR A 121 3.55 -13.48 13.14
N ARG A 122 4.24 -14.27 13.99
CA ARG A 122 3.56 -15.31 14.79
C ARG A 122 2.61 -14.67 15.78
N GLY A 123 1.39 -15.20 15.84
CA GLY A 123 0.33 -14.71 16.75
C GLY A 123 -0.54 -13.61 16.14
N SER A 124 -0.31 -13.22 14.89
CA SER A 124 -1.26 -12.49 14.04
C SER A 124 -1.76 -13.39 12.91
N GLU A 125 -2.78 -12.96 12.18
CA GLU A 125 -3.23 -13.59 10.94
C GLU A 125 -2.63 -12.85 9.74
N LEU A 126 -2.18 -13.60 8.74
CA LEU A 126 -1.76 -13.10 7.43
C LEU A 126 -2.70 -13.57 6.34
N PHE A 127 -2.73 -12.83 5.23
CA PHE A 127 -3.54 -13.17 4.07
C PHE A 127 -2.67 -13.17 2.81
N ILE A 128 -1.73 -14.12 2.74
CA ILE A 128 -0.91 -14.32 1.54
C ILE A 128 -1.84 -14.70 0.39
N ASN A 129 -1.71 -14.02 -0.76
CA ASN A 129 -2.58 -14.26 -1.91
C ASN A 129 -1.84 -13.96 -3.22
N PRO A 130 -2.21 -14.62 -4.33
CA PRO A 130 -1.48 -14.51 -5.61
C PRO A 130 -1.53 -13.13 -6.26
N LEU A 131 -2.35 -12.20 -5.77
CA LEU A 131 -2.42 -10.82 -6.29
C LEU A 131 -1.31 -9.94 -5.72
N MET A 132 -0.56 -10.40 -4.71
CA MET A 132 0.53 -9.62 -4.10
C MET A 132 1.67 -9.30 -5.06
N GLY A 133 1.90 -10.13 -6.09
CA GLY A 133 2.90 -9.92 -7.14
C GLY A 133 2.44 -9.00 -8.29
N ILE A 134 1.23 -8.44 -8.21
CA ILE A 134 0.69 -7.51 -9.20
C ILE A 134 1.09 -6.08 -8.81
N TYR A 135 1.77 -5.40 -9.73
CA TYR A 135 2.06 -3.98 -9.67
C TYR A 135 0.88 -3.20 -10.26
N TRP A 136 0.42 -2.18 -9.53
CA TRP A 136 -0.66 -1.29 -9.93
C TRP A 136 -0.10 0.11 -10.10
N SER A 137 -0.19 0.67 -11.31
CA SER A 137 0.49 1.92 -11.68
C SER A 137 -0.48 3.07 -11.90
N TYR A 138 -0.12 4.26 -11.44
CA TYR A 138 -0.95 5.46 -11.51
C TYR A 138 -0.13 6.73 -11.78
N GLU A 139 -0.76 7.71 -12.42
CA GLU A 139 -0.26 9.09 -12.44
C GLU A 139 -0.27 9.66 -11.02
N ALA A 140 0.90 10.02 -10.47
CA ALA A 140 1.00 10.40 -9.06
C ALA A 140 0.25 11.70 -8.75
N SER A 141 0.22 12.66 -9.68
CA SER A 141 -0.51 13.93 -9.53
C SER A 141 -2.01 13.71 -9.30
N ALA A 142 -2.62 12.80 -10.08
CA ALA A 142 -4.02 12.47 -9.94
C ALA A 142 -4.34 11.76 -8.61
N VAL A 143 -3.40 10.95 -8.09
CA VAL A 143 -3.53 10.37 -6.75
C VAL A 143 -3.46 11.46 -5.68
N ILE A 144 -2.49 12.37 -5.78
CA ILE A 144 -2.31 13.50 -4.85
C ILE A 144 -3.56 14.37 -4.80
N ASP A 145 -4.14 14.69 -5.95
CA ASP A 145 -5.34 15.53 -6.06
C ASP A 145 -6.57 14.97 -5.37
N ARG A 146 -6.59 13.66 -5.14
CA ARG A 146 -7.71 12.99 -4.49
C ARG A 146 -7.57 12.92 -2.97
N ILE A 147 -6.39 13.17 -2.41
CA ILE A 147 -6.16 13.14 -0.95
C ILE A 147 -6.98 14.26 -0.29
N LEU A 148 -8.04 13.90 0.42
CA LEU A 148 -9.04 14.84 0.97
C LEU A 148 -8.49 15.70 2.09
N TYR A 149 -7.41 15.26 2.74
CA TYR A 149 -6.76 15.94 3.86
C TYR A 149 -5.40 16.55 3.47
N LYS A 150 -5.06 16.64 2.18
CA LYS A 150 -3.74 17.12 1.76
C LYS A 150 -3.41 18.52 2.29
N ASP A 151 -4.38 19.43 2.23
CA ASP A 151 -4.18 20.81 2.68
C ASP A 151 -4.04 20.94 4.20
N LEU A 152 -4.61 19.99 4.96
CA LEU A 152 -4.43 19.92 6.42
C LEU A 152 -2.98 19.57 6.78
N VAL A 153 -2.37 18.62 6.05
CA VAL A 153 -1.03 18.09 6.38
C VAL A 153 0.10 18.78 5.63
N ARG A 154 -0.18 19.47 4.53
CA ARG A 154 0.78 20.26 3.74
C ARG A 154 1.69 21.19 4.57
N PRO A 155 1.21 21.90 5.62
CA PRO A 155 2.06 22.82 6.38
C PRO A 155 2.95 22.13 7.43
N THR A 156 2.94 20.80 7.55
CA THR A 156 3.77 20.12 8.55
C THR A 156 5.25 20.15 8.19
N GLU A 157 6.10 20.40 9.19
CA GLU A 157 7.56 20.43 9.03
C GLU A 157 8.24 19.20 9.62
N THR A 158 7.52 18.43 10.46
CA THR A 158 8.04 17.25 11.14
C THR A 158 7.12 16.05 10.94
N PHE A 159 7.71 14.86 10.92
CA PHE A 159 6.96 13.61 10.83
C PHE A 159 5.95 13.45 12.00
N THR A 160 6.30 13.94 13.19
CA THR A 160 5.39 13.93 14.35
C THR A 160 4.13 14.77 14.12
N GLN A 161 4.27 15.96 13.53
CA GLN A 161 3.09 16.79 13.19
C GLN A 161 2.21 16.10 12.15
N LEU A 162 2.83 15.52 11.12
CA LEU A 162 2.12 14.74 10.09
C LEU A 162 1.32 13.59 10.72
N LEU A 163 1.96 12.82 11.60
CA LEU A 163 1.35 11.71 12.32
C LEU A 163 0.12 12.14 13.11
N VAL A 164 0.24 13.20 13.92
CA VAL A 164 -0.87 13.71 14.73
C VAL A 164 -2.06 14.13 13.86
N LEU A 165 -1.81 14.81 12.74
CA LEU A 165 -2.88 15.27 11.86
C LEU A 165 -3.54 14.12 11.11
N ILE A 166 -2.77 13.17 10.57
CA ILE A 166 -3.33 11.98 9.90
C ILE A 166 -4.14 11.13 10.89
N GLU A 167 -3.65 10.92 12.12
CA GLU A 167 -4.41 10.24 13.15
C GLU A 167 -5.74 10.94 13.46
N SER A 168 -5.78 12.27 13.44
CA SER A 168 -7.01 13.03 13.65
C SER A 168 -8.04 12.77 12.54
N VAL A 169 -7.58 12.66 11.29
CA VAL A 169 -8.42 12.27 10.13
C VAL A 169 -8.91 10.83 10.31
N MET A 170 -8.01 9.92 10.70
CA MET A 170 -8.36 8.52 10.95
C MET A 170 -9.37 8.34 12.09
N LYS A 171 -9.33 9.19 13.12
CA LYS A 171 -10.28 9.17 14.25
C LYS A 171 -11.61 9.87 13.92
N SER A 172 -11.65 10.72 12.90
CA SER A 172 -12.90 11.32 12.43
C SER A 172 -13.84 10.25 11.88
N HIS A 173 -15.10 10.28 12.30
CA HIS A 173 -16.15 9.42 11.77
C HIS A 173 -17.00 10.10 10.68
N ALA A 174 -16.88 11.42 10.53
CA ALA A 174 -17.68 12.17 9.58
C ALA A 174 -17.28 11.84 8.14
N GLY A 175 -18.24 11.41 7.32
CA GLY A 175 -18.05 11.17 5.90
C GLY A 175 -17.35 9.85 5.54
N LYS A 176 -17.07 8.97 6.51
CA LYS A 176 -16.46 7.66 6.22
C LYS A 176 -17.42 6.71 5.51
N ARG A 177 -16.94 6.09 4.44
CA ARG A 177 -17.57 5.00 3.70
C ARG A 177 -17.53 3.71 4.53
N GLU A 178 -18.62 2.95 4.47
CA GLU A 178 -18.73 1.65 5.15
C GLU A 178 -17.76 0.63 4.54
N ARG A 179 -17.21 -0.26 5.38
CA ARG A 179 -16.34 -1.33 4.88
C ARG A 179 -17.15 -2.27 3.98
N ARG A 180 -16.62 -2.60 2.81
CA ARG A 180 -17.23 -3.55 1.88
C ARG A 180 -16.37 -4.80 1.72
N THR A 181 -17.02 -5.94 1.49
CA THR A 181 -16.35 -7.20 1.14
C THR A 181 -16.29 -7.35 -0.37
N LEU A 182 -15.25 -8.03 -0.87
CA LEU A 182 -15.25 -8.50 -2.25
C LEU A 182 -16.28 -9.63 -2.39
N PRO A 183 -17.00 -9.73 -3.53
CA PRO A 183 -17.84 -10.88 -3.79
C PRO A 183 -16.98 -12.15 -3.81
N VAL A 184 -17.48 -13.20 -3.15
CA VAL A 184 -16.86 -14.53 -3.09
C VAL A 184 -17.59 -15.48 -4.03
#